data_AF-A0A174FRX1-F1
#
_entry.id   AF-A0A174FRX1-F1
#
_cell.length_a   1.000
_cell.length_b   1.000
_cell.length_c   1.000
_cell.angle_alpha   90.00
_cell.angle_beta   90.00
_cell.angle_gamma   90.00
#
_symmetry.space_group_name_H-M   'P 1'
#
loop_
_entity.id
_entity.type
_entity.pdbx_description
1 polymer ?
#
loop_
_entity_poly.entity_id
_entity_poly.type
_entity_poly.pdbx_seq_one_letter_code
_entity_poly.pdbx_strand_id
1 'polypeptide(L)'
;MKKTKRFLAVVLCMLLMLTPLAVVAETVTVQAAGPQTVKVKLDKKTGKRYGYDENNQKVTQQWGVTAKGFRYYFGKNGAAYQADQDMVGKYGILMKKINGKYYGFDVSGHTVKGIRVGSVSMYEIPKLYYFNPKTGAVDKKKTSLYRKYAATSTLAKQNNASKIKKILGKYKKCTISKGNTCMLDGNGKDVTYTYDYVQLNVVRPTGKGSSAEVVASITARQ
;
A
#
# COMPACT_ATOMS: atom_id res chain seq x y z
N MET A 1 5.59 3.42 -74.51
CA MET A 1 5.83 3.56 -73.06
C MET A 1 5.27 4.85 -72.40
N LYS A 2 4.60 5.78 -73.12
CA LYS A 2 4.06 7.03 -72.50
C LYS A 2 2.65 6.90 -71.91
N LYS A 3 1.80 5.98 -72.40
CA LYS A 3 0.41 5.80 -71.91
C LYS A 3 0.32 4.92 -70.64
N THR A 4 1.22 3.95 -70.47
CA THR A 4 1.26 3.07 -69.28
C THR A 4 1.74 3.77 -68.01
N LYS A 5 2.60 4.79 -68.11
CA LYS A 5 3.07 5.58 -66.96
C LYS A 5 2.00 6.51 -66.38
N ARG A 6 1.05 6.97 -67.21
CA ARG A 6 -0.06 7.84 -66.75
C ARG A 6 -1.13 7.05 -66.00
N PHE A 7 -1.42 5.81 -66.43
CA PHE A 7 -2.35 4.94 -65.72
C PHE A 7 -1.81 4.52 -64.34
N LEU A 8 -0.51 4.20 -64.24
CA LEU A 8 0.10 3.84 -62.96
C LEU A 8 0.05 4.99 -61.94
N ALA A 9 0.25 6.24 -62.38
CA ALA A 9 0.22 7.41 -61.51
C ALA A 9 -1.19 7.73 -61.00
N VAL A 10 -2.23 7.55 -61.83
CA VAL A 10 -3.62 7.79 -61.42
C VAL A 10 -4.11 6.71 -60.45
N VAL A 11 -3.74 5.45 -60.67
CA VAL A 11 -4.07 4.34 -59.76
C VAL A 11 -3.34 4.49 -58.42
N LEU A 12 -2.07 4.93 -58.42
CA LEU A 12 -1.32 5.21 -57.19
C LEU A 12 -1.92 6.38 -56.39
N CYS A 13 -2.41 7.44 -57.06
CA CYS A 13 -3.12 8.54 -56.40
C CYS A 13 -4.44 8.11 -55.76
N MET A 14 -5.21 7.22 -56.40
CA MET A 14 -6.45 6.70 -55.81
C MET A 14 -6.20 5.76 -54.62
N LEU A 15 -5.10 4.98 -54.64
CA LEU A 15 -4.69 4.11 -53.52
C LEU A 15 -4.24 4.89 -52.28
N LEU A 16 -3.64 6.07 -52.44
CA LEU A 16 -3.22 6.93 -51.31
C LEU A 16 -4.40 7.58 -50.58
N MET A 17 -5.54 7.77 -51.25
CA MET A 17 -6.77 8.31 -50.64
C MET A 17 -7.59 7.25 -49.88
N LEU A 18 -7.16 5.98 -49.90
CA LEU A 18 -7.79 4.85 -49.19
C LEU A 18 -7.07 4.49 -47.88
N THR A 19 -6.26 5.40 -47.35
CA THR A 19 -5.76 5.25 -45.98
C THR A 19 -6.91 5.55 -45.02
N PRO A 20 -7.34 4.61 -44.17
CA PRO A 20 -8.22 4.98 -43.07
C PRO A 20 -7.49 6.06 -42.29
N LEU A 21 -8.14 7.22 -42.11
CA LEU A 21 -7.79 8.15 -41.05
C LEU A 21 -7.80 7.30 -39.78
N ALA A 22 -6.60 6.88 -39.36
CA ALA A 22 -6.37 6.44 -38.02
C ALA A 22 -6.73 7.67 -37.20
N VAL A 23 -7.98 7.70 -36.73
CA VAL A 23 -8.36 8.46 -35.57
C VAL A 23 -7.42 7.88 -34.51
N VAL A 24 -6.27 8.53 -34.37
CA VAL A 24 -5.50 8.46 -33.15
C VAL A 24 -6.51 8.99 -32.16
N ALA A 25 -7.22 8.07 -31.51
CA ALA A 25 -7.79 8.33 -30.23
C ALA A 25 -6.57 8.75 -29.43
N GLU A 26 -6.35 10.07 -29.35
CA GLU A 26 -5.47 10.66 -28.39
C GLU A 26 -5.92 9.99 -27.10
N THR A 27 -5.06 9.09 -26.61
CA THR A 27 -5.21 8.64 -25.25
C THR A 27 -5.06 9.93 -24.49
N VAL A 28 -6.21 10.50 -24.09
CA VAL A 28 -6.25 11.65 -23.20
C VAL A 28 -5.48 11.13 -22.02
N THR A 29 -4.20 11.50 -21.97
CA THR A 29 -3.39 11.29 -20.80
C THR A 29 -4.03 12.24 -19.83
N VAL A 30 -4.98 11.71 -19.07
CA VAL A 30 -5.67 12.45 -18.02
C VAL A 30 -4.54 12.86 -17.08
N GLN A 31 -4.07 14.07 -17.29
CA GLN A 31 -3.19 14.78 -16.39
C GLN A 31 -3.86 14.62 -15.04
N ALA A 32 -3.22 13.85 -14.15
CA ALA A 32 -3.85 13.37 -12.94
C ALA A 32 -4.41 14.57 -12.19
N ALA A 33 -5.72 14.79 -12.33
CA ALA A 33 -6.40 15.90 -11.69
C ALA A 33 -6.10 15.75 -10.20
N GLY A 34 -5.74 16.86 -9.57
CA GLY A 34 -5.59 16.90 -8.12
C GLY A 34 -6.82 16.27 -7.47
N PRO A 35 -6.69 15.64 -6.30
CA PRO A 35 -7.84 14.98 -5.68
C PRO A 35 -8.99 15.98 -5.51
N GLN A 36 -10.15 15.68 -6.09
CA GLN A 36 -11.33 16.53 -5.94
C GLN A 36 -11.87 16.49 -4.51
N THR A 37 -12.55 17.55 -4.09
CA THR A 37 -13.24 17.58 -2.79
C THR A 37 -14.49 16.72 -2.83
N VAL A 38 -14.69 15.84 -1.84
CA VAL A 38 -15.83 14.92 -1.79
C VAL A 38 -16.50 14.87 -0.41
N LYS A 39 -17.81 14.63 -0.41
CA LYS A 39 -18.58 14.20 0.76
C LYS A 39 -18.64 12.68 0.77
N VAL A 40 -18.11 12.05 1.82
CA VAL A 40 -18.11 10.58 1.96
C VAL A 40 -19.25 10.12 2.84
N LYS A 41 -20.05 9.16 2.34
CA LYS A 41 -21.16 8.55 3.07
C LYS A 41 -20.88 7.06 3.29
N LEU A 42 -21.22 6.57 4.48
CA LEU A 42 -21.18 5.15 4.83
C LEU A 42 -22.53 4.51 4.52
N ASP A 43 -22.52 3.46 3.71
CA ASP A 43 -23.65 2.55 3.58
C ASP A 43 -23.66 1.58 4.76
N LYS A 44 -24.62 1.76 5.68
CA LYS A 44 -24.73 0.96 6.90
C LYS A 44 -25.02 -0.53 6.63
N LYS A 45 -25.62 -0.87 5.48
CA LYS A 45 -25.95 -2.27 5.15
C LYS A 45 -24.70 -3.04 4.74
N THR A 46 -23.85 -2.42 3.92
CA THR A 46 -22.68 -3.07 3.32
C THR A 46 -21.36 -2.72 4.01
N GLY A 47 -21.35 -1.71 4.87
CA GLY A 47 -20.14 -1.14 5.47
C GLY A 47 -19.24 -0.39 4.47
N LYS A 48 -19.66 -0.26 3.20
CA LYS A 48 -18.88 0.41 2.15
C LYS A 48 -19.08 1.92 2.20
N ARG A 49 -18.09 2.65 1.68
CA ARG A 49 -18.10 4.12 1.63
C ARG A 49 -18.16 4.60 0.18
N TYR A 50 -18.94 5.63 -0.06
CA TYR A 50 -19.12 6.24 -1.38
C TYR A 50 -18.87 7.74 -1.29
N GLY A 51 -18.15 8.28 -2.27
CA GLY A 51 -17.86 9.70 -2.40
C GLY A 51 -18.84 10.37 -3.34
N TYR A 52 -19.23 11.60 -3.00
CA TYR A 52 -20.09 12.44 -3.82
C TYR A 52 -19.44 13.80 -4.00
N ASP A 53 -19.49 14.34 -5.21
CA ASP A 53 -19.00 15.68 -5.53
C ASP A 53 -19.96 16.77 -5.04
N GLU A 54 -19.68 18.02 -5.42
CA GLU A 54 -20.49 19.19 -5.06
C GLU A 54 -21.91 19.13 -5.64
N ASN A 55 -22.09 18.45 -6.77
CA ASN A 55 -23.36 18.25 -7.46
C ASN A 55 -24.10 16.99 -6.97
N ASN A 56 -23.63 16.36 -5.88
CA ASN A 56 -24.12 15.08 -5.36
C ASN A 56 -24.02 13.91 -6.35
N GLN A 57 -23.15 14.01 -7.35
CA GLN A 57 -22.88 12.90 -8.26
C GLN A 57 -21.87 11.93 -7.62
N LYS A 58 -22.10 10.63 -7.83
CA LYS A 58 -21.23 9.59 -7.25
C LYS A 58 -19.88 9.59 -7.96
N VAL A 59 -18.83 9.70 -7.18
CA VAL A 59 -17.45 9.65 -7.66
C VAL A 59 -17.02 8.21 -7.93
N THR A 60 -16.49 7.96 -9.13
CA THR A 60 -15.95 6.64 -9.53
C THR A 60 -14.57 6.80 -10.17
N GLN A 61 -13.74 5.76 -10.05
CA GLN A 61 -12.41 5.63 -10.70
C GLN A 61 -11.43 6.79 -10.49
N GLN A 62 -11.51 7.49 -9.36
CA GLN A 62 -10.64 8.64 -9.11
C GLN A 62 -10.40 8.87 -7.62
N TRP A 63 -9.43 9.74 -7.33
CA TRP A 63 -9.13 10.20 -5.98
C TRP A 63 -10.16 11.22 -5.51
N GLY A 64 -10.50 11.17 -4.23
CA GLY A 64 -11.25 12.24 -3.56
C GLY A 64 -10.70 12.54 -2.18
N VAL A 65 -10.78 13.79 -1.76
CA VAL A 65 -10.35 14.29 -0.46
C VAL A 65 -11.52 14.94 0.26
N THR A 66 -11.70 14.60 1.53
CA THR A 66 -12.69 15.29 2.36
C THR A 66 -12.12 16.61 2.90
N ALA A 67 -12.97 17.53 3.37
CA ALA A 67 -12.52 18.75 4.03
C ALA A 67 -11.58 18.51 5.23
N LYS A 68 -11.67 17.35 5.88
CA LYS A 68 -10.78 16.92 6.97
C LYS A 68 -9.42 16.39 6.50
N GLY A 69 -9.16 16.40 5.19
CA GLY A 69 -7.91 15.92 4.60
C GLY A 69 -7.81 14.40 4.41
N PHE A 70 -8.87 13.63 4.71
CA PHE A 70 -8.87 12.20 4.43
C PHE A 70 -9.02 11.96 2.93
N ARG A 71 -8.10 11.15 2.37
CA ARG A 71 -8.07 10.83 0.95
C ARG A 71 -8.51 9.40 0.68
N TYR A 72 -9.36 9.22 -0.30
CA TYR A 72 -9.94 7.96 -0.75
C TYR A 72 -9.65 7.74 -2.22
N TYR A 73 -9.68 6.49 -2.65
CA TYR A 73 -9.80 6.14 -4.06
C TYR A 73 -11.08 5.36 -4.28
N PHE A 74 -11.92 5.83 -5.20
CA PHE A 74 -13.21 5.19 -5.50
C PHE A 74 -13.05 4.26 -6.70
N GLY A 75 -13.50 3.02 -6.55
CA GLY A 75 -13.46 2.01 -7.59
C GLY A 75 -14.47 2.27 -8.72
N LYS A 76 -14.57 1.31 -9.64
CA LYS A 76 -15.50 1.35 -10.78
C LYS A 76 -16.98 1.46 -10.36
N ASN A 77 -17.36 0.81 -9.26
CA ASN A 77 -18.70 0.90 -8.68
C ASN A 77 -18.89 2.09 -7.72
N GLY A 78 -17.89 2.97 -7.61
CA GLY A 78 -17.86 4.11 -6.70
C GLY A 78 -17.60 3.76 -5.22
N ALA A 79 -17.46 2.48 -4.87
CA ALA A 79 -17.07 2.12 -3.51
C ALA A 79 -15.60 2.49 -3.28
N ALA A 80 -15.31 3.11 -2.14
CA ALA A 80 -13.95 3.37 -1.73
C ALA A 80 -13.19 2.06 -1.52
N TYR A 81 -11.92 2.01 -1.92
CA TYR A 81 -11.02 0.96 -1.48
C TYR A 81 -10.85 1.06 0.04
N GLN A 82 -11.13 -0.03 0.74
CA GLN A 82 -11.02 -0.14 2.20
C GLN A 82 -10.60 -1.54 2.58
N ALA A 83 -9.88 -1.66 3.69
CA ALA A 83 -9.58 -2.95 4.28
C ALA A 83 -10.82 -3.59 4.90
N ASP A 84 -10.86 -4.91 4.89
CA ASP A 84 -11.87 -5.67 5.61
C ASP A 84 -11.40 -5.89 7.05
N GLN A 85 -12.10 -5.31 8.01
CA GLN A 85 -11.68 -5.33 9.41
C GLN A 85 -11.63 -6.75 9.98
N ASP A 86 -12.51 -7.65 9.55
CA ASP A 86 -12.56 -9.02 10.06
C ASP A 86 -11.37 -9.84 9.56
N MET A 87 -10.82 -9.46 8.40
CA MET A 87 -9.67 -10.13 7.79
C MET A 87 -8.33 -9.58 8.27
N VAL A 88 -8.22 -8.27 8.50
CA VAL A 88 -6.92 -7.63 8.77
C VAL A 88 -6.83 -6.93 10.13
N GLY A 89 -7.90 -6.98 10.92
CA GLY A 89 -8.02 -6.26 12.19
C GLY A 89 -8.12 -4.75 12.01
N LYS A 90 -8.21 -4.04 13.14
CA LYS A 90 -8.45 -2.60 13.20
C LYS A 90 -7.39 -1.76 12.48
N TYR A 91 -6.12 -2.16 12.55
CA TYR A 91 -4.99 -1.41 12.01
C TYR A 91 -4.41 -2.00 10.74
N GLY A 92 -4.99 -3.08 10.23
CA GLY A 92 -4.61 -3.66 8.95
C GLY A 92 -5.00 -2.77 7.78
N ILE A 93 -4.40 -3.06 6.63
CA ILE A 93 -4.59 -2.27 5.40
C ILE A 93 -4.81 -3.16 4.19
N LEU A 94 -5.59 -2.65 3.24
CA LEU A 94 -5.70 -3.18 1.88
C LEU A 94 -4.71 -2.47 0.97
N MET A 95 -3.90 -3.23 0.26
CA MET A 95 -3.01 -2.70 -0.77
C MET A 95 -3.67 -2.67 -2.14
N LYS A 96 -3.55 -1.56 -2.86
CA LYS A 96 -4.01 -1.45 -4.26
C LYS A 96 -2.98 -0.73 -5.12
N LYS A 97 -2.84 -1.21 -6.36
CA LYS A 97 -2.04 -0.57 -7.40
C LYS A 97 -2.94 0.39 -8.18
N ILE A 98 -2.58 1.67 -8.19
CA ILE A 98 -3.29 2.75 -8.88
C ILE A 98 -2.24 3.51 -9.69
N ASN A 99 -2.43 3.62 -11.00
CA ASN A 99 -1.52 4.31 -11.93
C ASN A 99 -0.04 3.90 -11.71
N GLY A 100 0.22 2.60 -11.66
CA GLY A 100 1.57 2.04 -11.50
C GLY A 100 2.16 2.08 -10.08
N LYS A 101 1.52 2.76 -9.12
CA LYS A 101 2.00 2.92 -7.74
C LYS A 101 1.12 2.18 -6.75
N TYR A 102 1.71 1.66 -5.68
CA TYR A 102 0.97 1.02 -4.60
C TYR A 102 0.57 2.03 -3.52
N TYR A 103 -0.66 1.89 -3.04
CA TYR A 103 -1.23 2.65 -1.93
C TYR A 103 -1.90 1.68 -0.95
N GLY A 104 -1.93 2.04 0.33
CA GLY A 104 -2.62 1.29 1.37
C GLY A 104 -3.88 2.02 1.82
N PHE A 105 -4.94 1.28 2.11
CA PHE A 105 -6.21 1.82 2.59
C PHE A 105 -6.59 1.15 3.91
N ASP A 106 -6.93 1.93 4.93
CA ASP A 106 -7.38 1.41 6.22
C ASP A 106 -8.83 0.88 6.16
N VAL A 107 -9.35 0.39 7.29
CA VAL A 107 -10.72 -0.13 7.41
C VAL A 107 -11.80 0.94 7.17
N SER A 108 -11.44 2.22 7.28
CA SER A 108 -12.31 3.35 6.94
C SER A 108 -12.11 3.86 5.52
N GLY A 109 -11.25 3.21 4.72
CA GLY A 109 -10.95 3.57 3.34
C GLY A 109 -10.01 4.77 3.17
N HIS A 110 -9.39 5.25 4.24
CA HIS A 110 -8.42 6.33 4.15
C HIS A 110 -7.10 5.81 3.58
N THR A 111 -6.48 6.59 2.71
CA THR A 111 -5.12 6.31 2.26
C THR A 111 -4.15 6.45 3.42
N VAL A 112 -3.40 5.40 3.73
CA VAL A 112 -2.46 5.39 4.84
C VAL A 112 -1.12 6.06 4.50
N LYS A 113 -0.41 6.49 5.53
CA LYS A 113 0.89 7.18 5.45
C LYS A 113 1.83 6.66 6.52
N GLY A 114 3.14 6.71 6.27
CA GLY A 114 4.16 6.22 7.21
C GLY A 114 4.25 4.70 7.23
N ILE A 115 4.67 4.12 8.36
CA ILE A 115 4.90 2.67 8.49
C ILE A 115 3.58 1.94 8.77
N ARG A 116 3.29 0.90 7.98
CA ARG A 116 2.17 -0.02 8.20
C ARG A 116 2.59 -1.45 7.87
N VAL A 117 1.79 -2.41 8.33
CA VAL A 117 1.87 -3.81 7.91
C VAL A 117 0.56 -4.15 7.18
N GLY A 118 0.68 -4.80 6.04
CA GLY A 118 -0.45 -5.24 5.24
C GLY A 118 -0.02 -6.19 4.14
N SER A 119 -0.96 -6.63 3.33
CA SER A 119 -0.67 -7.57 2.25
C SER A 119 -1.20 -7.09 0.90
N VAL A 120 -0.53 -7.49 -0.18
CA VAL A 120 -0.95 -7.24 -1.57
C VAL A 120 -2.00 -8.23 -2.06
N SER A 121 -2.13 -9.37 -1.37
CA SER A 121 -3.15 -10.40 -1.63
C SER A 121 -3.56 -11.05 -0.31
N MET A 122 -4.72 -11.72 -0.28
CA MET A 122 -5.15 -12.44 0.92
C MET A 122 -4.26 -13.64 1.28
N TYR A 123 -3.51 -14.16 0.31
CA TYR A 123 -2.66 -15.35 0.47
C TYR A 123 -1.21 -15.01 0.83
N GLU A 124 -0.82 -13.74 0.70
CA GLU A 124 0.52 -13.31 1.09
C GLU A 124 0.56 -12.92 2.58
N ILE A 125 1.62 -13.37 3.25
CA ILE A 125 1.94 -12.95 4.61
C ILE A 125 2.05 -11.42 4.65
N PRO A 126 1.38 -10.74 5.60
CA PRO A 126 1.49 -9.30 5.76
C PRO A 126 2.96 -8.87 5.94
N LYS A 127 3.37 -7.85 5.20
CA LYS A 127 4.72 -7.30 5.20
C LYS A 127 4.70 -5.85 5.64
N LEU A 128 5.82 -5.37 6.19
CA LEU A 128 6.01 -3.96 6.47
C LEU A 128 6.14 -3.16 5.16
N TYR A 129 5.49 -1.99 5.13
CA TYR A 129 5.58 -1.00 4.05
C TYR A 129 5.81 0.38 4.65
N TYR A 130 6.56 1.22 3.93
CA TYR A 130 6.64 2.64 4.19
C TYR A 130 5.89 3.41 3.09
N PHE A 131 4.85 4.13 3.49
CA PHE A 131 4.07 5.01 2.64
C PHE A 131 4.57 6.44 2.80
N ASN A 132 4.82 7.12 1.69
CA ASN A 132 5.29 8.49 1.67
C ASN A 132 4.30 9.42 2.42
N PRO A 133 4.72 10.23 3.40
CA PRO A 133 3.81 11.10 4.16
C PRO A 133 3.08 12.17 3.34
N LYS A 134 3.67 12.60 2.22
CA LYS A 134 3.04 13.57 1.31
C LYS A 134 2.05 12.87 0.39
N THR A 135 2.53 11.86 -0.33
CA THR A 135 1.76 11.26 -1.44
C THR A 135 0.97 10.02 -1.05
N GLY A 136 1.25 9.35 0.07
CA GLY A 136 0.65 8.07 0.47
C GLY A 136 1.06 6.87 -0.41
N ALA A 137 1.91 7.06 -1.42
CA ALA A 137 2.42 5.97 -2.25
C ALA A 137 3.53 5.21 -1.50
N VAL A 138 3.67 3.91 -1.77
CA VAL A 138 4.80 3.11 -1.26
C VAL A 138 6.13 3.67 -1.74
N ASP A 139 7.03 3.96 -0.81
CA ASP A 139 8.45 4.17 -1.09
C ASP A 139 9.15 2.80 -1.14
N LYS A 140 9.49 2.35 -2.35
CA LYS A 140 10.10 1.03 -2.56
C LYS A 140 11.47 0.91 -1.88
N LYS A 141 12.29 1.98 -1.89
CA LYS A 141 13.64 1.97 -1.34
C LYS A 141 13.58 1.84 0.18
N LYS A 142 12.81 2.71 0.85
CA LYS A 142 12.63 2.64 2.31
C LYS A 142 11.95 1.33 2.74
N THR A 143 10.93 0.89 2.00
CA THR A 143 10.25 -0.37 2.29
C THR A 143 11.22 -1.56 2.25
N SER A 144 12.04 -1.68 1.22
CA SER A 144 13.04 -2.75 1.11
C SER A 144 14.03 -2.73 2.29
N LEU A 145 14.56 -1.55 2.61
CA LEU A 145 15.48 -1.38 3.73
C LEU A 145 14.84 -1.75 5.08
N TYR A 146 13.62 -1.28 5.34
CA TYR A 146 12.94 -1.51 6.61
C TYR A 146 12.53 -2.97 6.77
N ARG A 147 12.18 -3.66 5.67
CA ARG A 147 11.98 -5.11 5.68
C ARG A 147 13.24 -5.88 6.02
N LYS A 148 14.40 -5.47 5.50
CA LYS A 148 15.68 -6.07 5.89
C LYS A 148 15.92 -5.95 7.40
N TYR A 149 15.58 -4.81 8.00
CA TYR A 149 15.72 -4.60 9.45
C TYR A 149 14.65 -5.28 10.29
N ALA A 150 13.48 -5.55 9.72
CA ALA A 150 12.38 -6.24 10.40
C ALA A 150 12.31 -7.74 10.06
N ALA A 151 13.28 -8.28 9.31
CA ALA A 151 13.31 -9.69 8.97
C ALA A 151 13.47 -10.53 10.24
N THR A 152 12.64 -11.57 10.35
CA THR A 152 12.68 -12.54 11.44
C THR A 152 14.06 -13.18 11.55
N SER A 153 14.57 -13.24 12.77
CA SER A 153 15.84 -13.87 13.09
C SER A 153 15.72 -15.38 13.00
N THR A 154 16.79 -16.03 12.56
CA THR A 154 16.94 -17.48 12.55
C THR A 154 18.14 -17.88 13.39
N LEU A 155 18.32 -19.17 13.65
CA LEU A 155 19.51 -19.70 14.34
C LEU A 155 20.80 -19.29 13.64
N ALA A 156 20.82 -19.33 12.30
CA ALA A 156 21.99 -18.95 11.51
C ALA A 156 22.19 -17.43 11.36
N LYS A 157 21.15 -16.62 11.60
CA LYS A 157 21.21 -15.17 11.37
C LYS A 157 20.29 -14.40 12.33
N GLN A 158 20.92 -13.80 13.33
CA GLN A 158 20.25 -12.90 14.26
C GLN A 158 20.17 -11.47 13.69
N ASN A 159 18.96 -10.91 13.65
CA ASN A 159 18.72 -9.55 13.17
C ASN A 159 18.52 -8.60 14.35
N ASN A 160 19.47 -7.67 14.55
CA ASN A 160 19.45 -6.74 15.67
C ASN A 160 18.27 -5.76 15.58
N ALA A 161 17.40 -5.80 16.59
CA ALA A 161 16.17 -5.01 16.65
C ALA A 161 16.40 -3.50 16.81
N SER A 162 17.59 -3.05 17.22
CA SER A 162 17.89 -1.62 17.39
C SER A 162 17.63 -0.80 16.11
N LYS A 163 17.95 -1.37 14.93
CA LYS A 163 17.77 -0.70 13.64
C LYS A 163 16.30 -0.43 13.35
N ILE A 164 15.44 -1.44 13.52
CA ILE A 164 14.00 -1.28 13.29
C ILE A 164 13.34 -0.43 14.38
N LYS A 165 13.74 -0.58 15.65
CA LYS A 165 13.26 0.27 16.76
C LYS A 165 13.54 1.75 16.50
N LYS A 166 14.74 2.09 16.02
CA LYS A 166 15.10 3.48 15.66
C LYS A 166 14.19 4.06 14.58
N ILE A 167 13.81 3.25 13.58
CA ILE A 167 12.92 3.67 12.49
C ILE A 167 11.47 3.80 12.95
N LEU A 168 11.01 2.89 13.81
CA LEU A 168 9.65 2.94 14.37
C LEU A 168 9.48 4.07 15.38
N GLY A 169 10.56 4.55 15.99
CA GLY A 169 10.56 5.68 16.89
C GLY A 169 10.09 5.31 18.30
N LYS A 170 9.23 6.16 18.90
CA LYS A 170 8.74 5.96 20.27
C LYS A 170 7.60 4.95 20.29
N TYR A 171 7.74 3.91 21.09
CA TYR A 171 6.66 2.95 21.34
C TYR A 171 5.67 3.49 22.38
N LYS A 172 4.43 2.99 22.32
CA LYS A 172 3.34 3.29 23.26
C LYS A 172 3.32 2.37 24.46
N LYS A 173 3.62 1.09 24.26
CA LYS A 173 3.61 0.06 25.30
C LYS A 173 4.72 -0.96 25.05
N CYS A 174 5.34 -1.44 26.12
CA CYS A 174 6.27 -2.55 26.11
C CYS A 174 5.74 -3.63 27.07
N THR A 175 5.63 -4.86 26.60
CA THR A 175 5.21 -6.01 27.40
C THR A 175 6.30 -7.08 27.32
N ILE A 176 6.60 -7.72 28.44
CA ILE A 176 7.59 -8.81 28.53
C ILE A 176 6.84 -10.07 28.96
N SER A 177 7.12 -11.21 28.33
CA SER A 177 6.54 -12.50 28.71
C SER A 177 6.94 -12.91 30.12
N LYS A 178 6.02 -13.60 30.83
CA LYS A 178 6.35 -14.24 32.12
C LYS A 178 7.28 -15.43 31.91
N GLY A 179 6.94 -16.30 30.97
CA GLY A 179 7.73 -17.46 30.56
C GLY A 179 8.94 -17.10 29.72
N ASN A 180 9.80 -18.08 29.50
CA ASN A 180 10.91 -17.97 28.56
C ASN A 180 10.40 -18.02 27.12
N THR A 181 11.16 -17.44 26.20
CA THR A 181 10.84 -17.50 24.77
C THR A 181 10.85 -18.94 24.26
N CYS A 182 10.08 -19.24 23.22
CA CYS A 182 10.21 -20.51 22.48
C CYS A 182 11.30 -20.45 21.40
N MET A 183 11.94 -19.29 21.21
CA MET A 183 13.08 -19.12 20.31
C MET A 183 14.40 -19.31 21.08
N LEU A 184 15.53 -19.43 20.34
CA LEU A 184 16.88 -19.49 20.93
C LEU A 184 17.02 -20.55 22.04
N ASP A 185 16.41 -21.72 21.86
CA ASP A 185 16.44 -22.84 22.80
C ASP A 185 15.95 -22.48 24.22
N GLY A 186 15.02 -21.52 24.34
CA GLY A 186 14.50 -21.08 25.63
C GLY A 186 15.30 -19.96 26.29
N ASN A 187 16.37 -19.47 25.65
CA ASN A 187 17.25 -18.47 26.24
C ASN A 187 16.77 -17.04 25.98
N GLY A 188 15.89 -16.57 26.86
CA GLY A 188 15.45 -15.18 26.88
C GLY A 188 13.97 -14.99 27.18
N LYS A 189 13.49 -13.77 26.95
CA LYS A 189 12.08 -13.39 27.09
C LYS A 189 11.54 -12.83 25.77
N ASP A 190 10.28 -13.11 25.48
CA ASP A 190 9.58 -12.44 24.40
C ASP A 190 9.18 -11.03 24.86
N VAL A 191 9.47 -10.04 24.02
CA VAL A 191 9.15 -8.64 24.29
C VAL A 191 8.36 -8.08 23.12
N THR A 192 7.18 -7.52 23.41
CA THR A 192 6.33 -6.86 22.43
C THR A 192 6.36 -5.35 22.63
N TYR A 193 6.89 -4.63 21.65
CA TYR A 193 6.80 -3.18 21.56
C TYR A 193 5.60 -2.81 20.68
N THR A 194 4.61 -2.15 21.25
CA THR A 194 3.42 -1.66 20.54
C THR A 194 3.62 -0.20 20.13
N TYR A 195 3.47 0.08 18.83
CA TYR A 195 3.49 1.42 18.24
C TYR A 195 2.07 1.83 17.83
N ASP A 196 1.94 2.93 17.09
CA ASP A 196 0.62 3.41 16.63
C ASP A 196 -0.15 2.37 15.81
N TYR A 197 0.54 1.75 14.84
CA TYR A 197 -0.08 0.89 13.82
C TYR A 197 0.55 -0.50 13.70
N VAL A 198 1.66 -0.74 14.39
CA VAL A 198 2.41 -2.00 14.29
C VAL A 198 2.83 -2.49 15.67
N GLN A 199 3.04 -3.79 15.78
CA GLN A 199 3.71 -4.42 16.91
C GLN A 199 5.01 -5.03 16.44
N LEU A 200 6.10 -4.74 17.15
CA LEU A 200 7.38 -5.39 16.97
C LEU A 200 7.58 -6.39 18.09
N ASN A 201 7.67 -7.66 17.74
CA ASN A 201 8.02 -8.72 18.67
C ASN A 201 9.51 -9.02 18.53
N VAL A 202 10.20 -9.04 19.66
CA VAL A 202 11.64 -9.33 19.73
C VAL A 202 11.86 -10.38 20.80
N VAL A 203 12.97 -11.10 20.69
CA VAL A 203 13.51 -11.88 21.78
C VAL A 203 14.58 -11.05 22.46
N ARG A 204 14.51 -10.96 23.79
CA ARG A 204 15.58 -10.42 24.62
C ARG A 204 16.36 -11.60 25.21
N PRO A 205 17.55 -11.93 24.69
CA PRO A 205 18.35 -13.02 25.20
C PRO A 205 18.77 -12.79 26.66
N THR A 206 18.96 -13.87 27.41
CA THR A 206 19.48 -13.86 28.78
C THR A 206 20.61 -14.88 28.93
N GLY A 207 21.62 -14.58 29.74
CA GLY A 207 22.80 -15.46 29.94
C GLY A 207 24.15 -14.81 29.59
N LYS A 208 25.24 -15.54 29.81
CA LYS A 208 26.61 -15.05 29.53
C LYS A 208 26.83 -14.96 28.02
N GLY A 209 27.23 -13.77 27.52
CA GLY A 209 27.37 -13.51 26.08
C GLY A 209 26.07 -13.06 25.37
N SER A 210 25.02 -12.72 26.14
CA SER A 210 23.75 -12.22 25.58
C SER A 210 23.95 -11.05 24.62
N SER A 211 23.44 -11.20 23.39
CA SER A 211 23.45 -10.19 22.35
C SER A 211 22.31 -9.17 22.51
N ALA A 212 22.29 -8.16 21.62
CA ALA A 212 21.17 -7.22 21.52
C ALA A 212 19.85 -7.93 21.21
N GLU A 213 18.71 -7.33 21.58
CA GLU A 213 17.38 -7.84 21.21
C GLU A 213 17.31 -8.19 19.72
N VAL A 214 16.75 -9.36 19.40
CA VAL A 214 16.66 -9.87 18.03
C VAL A 214 15.22 -9.88 17.53
N VAL A 215 15.00 -9.55 16.27
CA VAL A 215 13.65 -9.46 15.71
C VAL A 215 13.03 -10.85 15.60
N ALA A 216 11.86 -11.05 16.20
CA ALA A 216 11.06 -12.26 16.04
C ALA A 216 10.00 -12.07 14.95
N SER A 217 9.24 -10.98 15.01
CA SER A 217 8.25 -10.65 13.97
C SER A 217 7.85 -9.18 14.02
N ILE A 218 7.22 -8.72 12.94
CA ILE A 218 6.52 -7.44 12.92
C ILE A 218 5.13 -7.64 12.33
N THR A 219 4.11 -7.16 13.04
CA THR A 219 2.70 -7.37 12.68
C THR A 219 1.94 -6.07 12.67
N ALA A 220 0.78 -6.05 12.02
CA ALA A 220 -0.19 -4.98 12.25
C ALA A 220 -0.60 -5.04 13.72
N ARG A 221 -0.80 -3.87 14.32
CA ARG A 221 -1.32 -3.81 15.67
C ARG A 221 -2.73 -4.44 15.70
N GLN A 222 -3.00 -5.25 16.71
CA GLN A 222 -4.34 -5.78 16.99
C GLN A 222 -5.16 -4.75 17.78
#